data_AF-G9FS92-F1
#
_entry.id   AF-G9FS92-F1
#
_cell.length_a   1.000
_cell.length_b   1.000
_cell.length_c   1.000
_cell.angle_alpha   90.00
_cell.angle_beta   90.00
_cell.angle_gamma   90.00
#
_symmetry.space_group_name_H-M   'P 1'
#
loop_
_entity.id
_entity.type
_entity.pdbx_description
1 polymer ?
#
loop_
_entity_poly.entity_id
_entity_poly.type
_entity_poly.pdbx_seq_one_letter_code
_entity_poly.pdbx_strand_id
1 'polypeptide(L)'
;LGLTACSLPVSSLPSQSISTQAIASLFDQAQSSGVLVIQRDQQVQVYGNDLNRANTEYVPASTFKMLNALIGLQHGKATTNEIFKWDGKKR
;
A
#
# COMPACT_ATOMS: atom_id res chain seq x y z
N LEU A 1 26.08 39.89 23.24
CA LEU A 1 25.05 38.83 23.14
C LEU A 1 24.82 38.55 21.67
N GLY A 2 25.58 37.62 21.07
CA GLY A 2 25.38 37.20 19.69
C GLY A 2 25.39 35.68 19.67
N LEU A 3 24.22 35.08 19.46
CA LEU A 3 24.05 33.63 19.40
C LEU A 3 24.48 33.14 18.02
N THR A 4 25.63 32.49 17.93
CA THR A 4 26.04 31.72 16.76
C THR A 4 25.21 30.44 16.69
N ALA A 5 24.37 30.34 15.66
CA ALA A 5 23.65 29.11 15.34
C ALA A 5 24.63 28.10 14.73
N CYS A 6 24.88 26.99 15.43
CA CYS A 6 25.60 25.85 14.89
C CYS A 6 24.70 25.12 13.88
N SER A 7 24.97 25.30 12.58
CA SER A 7 24.39 24.46 11.53
C SER A 7 25.12 23.12 11.52
N LEU A 8 24.54 22.11 12.17
CA LEU A 8 25.00 20.72 12.03
C LEU A 8 24.56 20.19 10.67
N PRO A 9 25.43 19.48 9.93
CA PRO A 9 25.02 18.79 8.72
C PRO A 9 24.06 17.66 9.10
N VAL A 10 22.83 17.72 8.57
CA VAL A 10 21.93 16.56 8.54
C VAL A 10 22.60 15.51 7.67
N SER A 11 23.17 14.50 8.32
CA SER A 11 23.68 13.31 7.63
C SER A 11 22.48 12.57 7.04
N SER A 12 22.30 12.65 5.73
CA SER A 12 21.29 11.86 5.03
C SER A 12 21.64 10.38 5.21
N LEU A 13 20.78 9.63 5.89
CA LEU A 13 20.89 8.17 5.98
C LEU A 13 21.03 7.60 4.55
N PRO A 14 21.95 6.66 4.31
CA PRO A 14 22.05 6.01 3.02
C PRO A 14 20.71 5.35 2.69
N SER A 15 20.14 5.72 1.54
CA SER A 15 18.98 5.04 0.98
C SER A 15 19.39 3.59 0.73
N GLN A 16 18.97 2.67 1.61
CA GLN A 16 19.15 1.24 1.37
C GLN A 16 18.46 0.91 0.06
N SER A 17 19.25 0.62 -0.97
CA SER A 17 18.74 0.11 -2.23
C SER A 17 18.06 -1.22 -1.94
N ILE A 18 16.72 -1.24 -1.93
CA ILE A 18 15.96 -2.48 -1.90
C ILE A 18 16.38 -3.26 -3.15
N SER A 19 17.05 -4.40 -2.95
CA SER A 19 17.45 -5.26 -4.07
C SER A 19 16.20 -5.77 -4.78
N THR A 20 16.02 -5.37 -6.03
CA THR A 20 14.89 -5.79 -6.87
C THR A 20 14.77 -7.32 -6.95
N GLN A 21 15.92 -8.00 -6.97
CA GLN A 21 16.04 -9.45 -7.06
C GLN A 21 15.59 -10.12 -5.75
N ALA A 22 15.84 -9.50 -4.60
CA ALA A 22 15.40 -10.04 -3.32
C ALA A 22 13.86 -10.14 -3.29
N ILE A 23 13.14 -9.10 -3.71
CA ILE A 23 11.67 -9.14 -3.75
C ILE A 23 11.15 -10.13 -4.78
N ALA A 24 11.72 -10.16 -6.00
CA ALA A 24 11.31 -11.13 -7.02
C ALA A 24 11.41 -12.58 -6.49
N SER A 25 12.51 -12.92 -5.82
CA SER A 25 12.71 -14.26 -5.24
C SER A 25 11.68 -14.66 -4.19
N LEU A 26 11.05 -13.71 -3.49
CA LEU A 26 9.99 -14.01 -2.53
C LEU A 26 8.73 -14.52 -3.24
N PHE A 27 8.40 -13.95 -4.40
CA PHE A 27 7.28 -14.42 -5.22
C PHE A 27 7.60 -15.80 -5.83
N ASP A 28 8.82 -16.02 -6.29
CA ASP A 28 9.27 -17.33 -6.80
C ASP A 28 9.20 -18.42 -5.72
N GLN A 29 9.68 -18.13 -4.50
CA GLN A 29 9.60 -19.04 -3.35
C GLN A 29 8.16 -19.37 -2.96
N ALA A 30 7.26 -18.39 -3.10
CA ALA A 30 5.83 -18.59 -2.90
C ALA A 30 5.14 -19.33 -4.06
N GLN A 31 5.90 -19.72 -5.09
CA GLN A 31 5.40 -20.41 -6.29
C GLN A 31 4.27 -19.63 -6.97
N SER A 32 4.38 -18.30 -7.01
CA SER A 32 3.34 -17.41 -7.51
C SER A 32 3.93 -16.29 -8.36
N SER A 33 3.15 -15.84 -9.35
CA SER A 33 3.50 -14.67 -10.16
C SER A 33 2.84 -13.42 -9.57
N GLY A 34 3.66 -12.45 -9.18
CA GLY A 34 3.18 -11.27 -8.48
C GLY A 34 4.04 -10.03 -8.67
N VAL A 35 3.46 -8.92 -8.23
CA VAL A 35 4.05 -7.58 -8.31
C VAL A 35 3.77 -6.83 -7.02
N LEU A 36 4.75 -6.04 -6.57
CA LEU A 36 4.62 -5.09 -5.49
C LEU A 36 4.97 -3.71 -6.05
N VAL A 37 4.04 -2.77 -5.93
CA VAL A 37 4.23 -1.37 -6.32
C VAL A 37 4.36 -0.55 -5.06
N ILE A 38 5.46 0.19 -4.93
CA ILE A 38 5.70 1.13 -3.84
C ILE A 38 5.76 2.53 -4.42
N GLN A 39 4.91 3.41 -3.92
CA GLN A 39 4.96 4.83 -4.26
C GLN A 39 5.43 5.64 -3.05
N ARG A 40 6.50 6.41 -3.23
CA ARG A 40 6.97 7.42 -2.28
C ARG A 40 6.96 8.76 -3.00
N ASP A 41 6.15 9.69 -2.50
CA ASP A 41 5.90 10.98 -3.17
C ASP A 41 5.45 10.76 -4.63
N GLN A 42 6.18 11.35 -5.60
CA GLN A 42 5.94 11.14 -7.03
C GLN A 42 6.76 9.99 -7.65
N GLN A 43 7.55 9.27 -6.85
CA GLN A 43 8.40 8.18 -7.33
C GLN A 43 7.69 6.84 -7.16
N VAL A 44 7.45 6.15 -8.28
CA VAL A 44 6.87 4.80 -8.30
C VAL A 44 7.98 3.79 -8.56
N GLN A 45 8.06 2.77 -7.72
CA GLN A 45 8.98 1.65 -7.84
C GLN A 45 8.19 0.35 -7.94
N VAL A 46 8.53 -0.48 -8.92
CA VAL A 46 7.84 -1.74 -9.21
C VAL A 46 8.80 -2.90 -9.00
N TYR A 47 8.37 -3.89 -8.23
CA TYR A 47 9.15 -5.07 -7.85
C TYR A 47 8.34 -6.34 -8.08
N GLY A 48 9.00 -7.48 -8.26
CA GLY A 48 8.33 -8.79 -8.39
C GLY A 48 8.92 -9.63 -9.51
N ASN A 49 8.32 -10.80 -9.74
CA ASN A 49 8.70 -11.75 -10.80
C ASN A 49 7.81 -11.64 -12.05
N ASP A 50 6.73 -10.85 -12.00
CA ASP A 50 5.87 -10.55 -13.15
C ASP A 50 5.48 -9.07 -13.16
N LEU A 51 6.40 -8.23 -13.63
CA LEU A 51 6.28 -6.76 -13.57
C LEU A 51 5.16 -6.19 -14.45
N ASN A 52 4.76 -6.91 -15.51
CA ASN A 52 3.68 -6.49 -16.40
C ASN A 52 2.35 -6.32 -15.64
N ARG A 53 2.16 -7.09 -14.57
CA ARG A 53 0.97 -7.02 -13.71
C ARG A 53 0.75 -5.66 -13.06
N ALA A 54 1.76 -4.79 -12.97
CA ALA A 54 1.60 -3.45 -12.40
C ALA A 54 0.59 -2.60 -13.19
N ASN A 55 0.46 -2.84 -14.50
CA ASN A 55 -0.42 -2.08 -15.39
C ASN A 55 -1.56 -2.95 -15.96
N THR A 56 -1.76 -4.15 -15.41
CA THR A 56 -2.85 -5.05 -15.81
C THR A 56 -4.06 -4.81 -14.91
N GLU A 57 -5.24 -4.66 -15.49
CA GLU A 57 -6.48 -4.51 -14.73
C GLU A 57 -6.91 -5.82 -14.08
N TYR A 58 -7.38 -5.72 -12.82
CA TYR A 58 -7.95 -6.84 -12.07
C TYR A 58 -9.22 -6.40 -11.35
N VAL A 59 -10.12 -7.34 -11.09
CA VAL A 59 -11.24 -7.07 -10.17
C VAL A 59 -10.69 -6.74 -8.77
N PRO A 60 -11.19 -5.69 -8.08
CA PRO A 60 -10.65 -5.28 -6.78
C PRO A 60 -10.97 -6.27 -5.65
N ALA A 61 -11.93 -7.18 -5.84
CA ALA A 61 -12.42 -8.09 -4.82
C ALA A 61 -12.75 -7.33 -3.51
N SER A 62 -12.20 -7.75 -2.37
CA SER A 62 -12.48 -7.11 -1.09
C SER A 62 -11.79 -5.75 -0.89
N THR A 63 -10.83 -5.33 -1.72
CA THR A 63 -10.20 -3.99 -1.58
C THR A 63 -11.19 -2.87 -1.85
N PHE A 64 -12.21 -3.12 -2.67
CA PHE A 64 -13.32 -2.19 -2.93
C PHE A 64 -14.09 -1.81 -1.65
N LYS A 65 -14.01 -2.61 -0.57
CA LYS A 65 -14.63 -2.26 0.72
C LYS A 65 -14.16 -0.90 1.24
N MET A 66 -12.93 -0.47 0.92
CA MET A 66 -12.45 0.87 1.26
C MET A 66 -13.32 1.96 0.63
N LEU A 67 -13.54 1.89 -0.69
CA LEU A 67 -14.37 2.86 -1.39
C LEU A 67 -15.85 2.73 -1.02
N ASN A 68 -16.36 1.50 -0.86
CA ASN A 68 -17.73 1.25 -0.40
C ASN A 68 -18.00 1.90 0.97
N ALA A 69 -17.06 1.76 1.91
CA ALA A 69 -17.17 2.40 3.23
C ALA A 69 -17.17 3.93 3.13
N LEU A 70 -16.28 4.51 2.32
CA LEU A 70 -16.24 5.97 2.10
C LEU A 70 -17.56 6.49 1.50
N ILE A 71 -18.09 5.83 0.48
CA ILE A 71 -19.40 6.18 -0.12
C ILE A 71 -20.51 6.08 0.94
N GLY A 72 -20.52 4.99 1.71
CA GLY A 72 -21.52 4.76 2.75
C GLY A 72 -21.52 5.85 3.82
N LEU A 73 -20.33 6.22 4.32
CA LEU A 73 -20.17 7.27 5.33
C LEU A 73 -20.51 8.66 4.77
N GLN A 74 -19.97 9.02 3.59
CA GLN A 74 -20.16 10.34 2.97
C GLN A 74 -21.65 10.64 2.71
N HIS A 75 -22.44 9.63 2.36
CA HIS A 75 -23.85 9.77 2.04
C HIS A 75 -24.80 9.33 3.17
N GLY A 76 -24.29 9.17 4.39
CA GLY A 76 -25.10 8.84 5.57
C GLY A 76 -25.86 7.52 5.46
N LYS A 77 -25.31 6.54 4.72
CA LYS A 77 -25.85 5.18 4.59
C LYS A 77 -25.38 4.25 5.72
N ALA A 78 -24.36 4.67 6.46
CA ALA A 78 -23.87 4.01 7.66
C ALA A 78 -23.20 5.01 8.60
N THR A 79 -23.00 4.63 9.86
CA THR A 79 -22.09 5.35 10.78
C THR A 79 -20.92 4.47 11.22
N THR A 80 -19.86 5.07 11.77
CA THR A 80 -18.67 4.32 12.24
C THR A 80 -18.94 3.41 13.44
N ASN A 81 -20.05 3.65 14.17
CA ASN A 81 -20.41 2.91 15.39
C ASN A 81 -21.64 2.01 15.18
N GLU A 82 -22.13 1.91 13.94
CA GLU A 82 -23.32 1.14 13.62
C GLU A 82 -23.05 -0.37 13.67
N ILE A 83 -23.96 -1.11 14.29
CA ILE A 83 -23.89 -2.58 14.36
C ILE A 83 -24.81 -3.17 13.30
N PHE A 84 -24.21 -3.71 12.23
CA PHE A 84 -24.91 -4.49 11.21
C PHE A 84 -25.21 -5.90 11.74
N LYS A 85 -26.47 -6.17 12.07
CA LYS A 85 -26.90 -7.48 12.60
C LYS A 85 -26.78 -8.57 11.53
N TRP A 86 -26.27 -9.74 11.92
CA TRP A 86 -26.26 -10.91 11.07
C TRP A 86 -27.69 -11.39 10.79
N ASP A 87 -27.96 -11.80 9.54
CA ASP A 87 -29.29 -12.20 9.06
C ASP A 87 -29.66 -13.66 9.36
N GLY A 88 -28.77 -14.40 10.05
CA GLY A 88 -29.02 -15.77 10.49
C GLY A 88 -28.88 -16.84 9.39
N LYS A 89 -28.51 -16.47 8.16
CA LYS A 89 -28.40 -17.43 7.05
C LYS A 89 -27.08 -18.18 7.11
N LYS A 90 -27.17 -19.51 7.08
CA LYS A 90 -26.00 -20.40 6.99
C LYS A 90 -25.29 -20.19 5.65
N ARG A 91 -23.96 -20.17 5.69
CA ARG A 91 -23.08 -20.07 4.51
C ARG A 91 -22.67 -21.44 4.01
#